data_AF-A0A336MU47-F1
#
_entry.id   AF-A0A336MU47-F1
#
_cell.length_a   1.000
_cell.length_b   1.000
_cell.length_c   1.000
_cell.angle_alpha   90.00
_cell.angle_beta   90.00
_cell.angle_gamma   90.00
#
_symmetry.space_group_name_H-M   'P 1'
#
loop_
_entity.id
_entity.type
_entity.pdbx_description
1 polymer ?
#
loop_
_entity_poly.entity_id
_entity_poly.type
_entity_poly.pdbx_seq_one_letter_code
_entity_poly.pdbx_strand_id
1 'polypeptide(L)'
;MADNKMLLELCKMIAHQSEQNSQALHMMAETVKNIQAPSTPQENTIDILARGIDVFDPENLHVFKMWYDKHKDVFEVDGGNLTDDAKSRLLLRKITQKAYEKFSNIILPKKPSDLTFEETISKLEEIFCESESTFQLRFKCFNVEKSSAEDFLSYGARVNKLCENAKISTIKTDEFKTLIFMSGLKSTVDFDVKTRLLSLVEDESSSWRCDTKDDVLLRKVATHIRWA
;
A
#
# COMPACT_ATOMS: atom_id res chain seq x y z
N MET A 1 48.83 -22.12 67.70
CA MET A 1 47.47 -22.71 67.58
C MET A 1 46.44 -21.73 67.00
N ALA A 2 46.69 -20.41 67.01
CA ALA A 2 45.80 -19.39 66.42
C ALA A 2 45.85 -19.31 64.88
N ASP A 3 47.02 -19.51 64.26
CA ASP A 3 47.20 -19.32 62.80
C ASP A 3 46.43 -20.32 61.94
N ASN A 4 46.25 -21.55 62.41
CA ASN A 4 45.55 -22.59 61.65
C ASN A 4 44.03 -22.37 61.62
N LYS A 5 43.49 -21.65 62.61
CA LYS A 5 42.07 -21.29 62.67
C LYS A 5 41.75 -20.15 61.71
N MET A 6 42.65 -19.17 61.61
CA MET A 6 42.54 -18.06 60.66
C MET A 6 42.64 -18.54 59.21
N LEU A 7 43.57 -19.48 58.94
CA LEU A 7 43.70 -20.10 57.62
C LEU A 7 42.42 -20.84 57.21
N LEU A 8 41.81 -21.57 58.15
CA LEU A 8 40.56 -22.30 57.90
C LEU A 8 39.38 -21.36 57.63
N GLU A 9 39.28 -20.22 58.32
CA GLU A 9 38.26 -19.21 58.03
C GLU A 9 38.48 -18.53 56.67
N LEU A 10 39.72 -18.24 56.31
CA LEU A 10 40.06 -17.67 55.00
C LEU A 10 39.65 -18.62 53.87
N CYS A 11 39.93 -19.92 54.01
CA CYS A 11 39.52 -20.93 53.02
C CYS A 11 38.00 -21.05 52.89
N LYS A 12 37.26 -20.98 54.02
CA LYS A 12 35.79 -20.99 54.00
C LYS A 12 35.21 -19.76 53.31
N MET A 13 35.81 -18.59 53.54
CA MET A 13 35.39 -17.34 52.92
C MET A 13 35.62 -17.36 51.40
N ILE A 14 36.76 -17.88 50.94
CA ILE A 14 37.08 -18.02 49.51
C ILE A 14 36.12 -19.01 48.84
N ALA A 15 35.83 -20.15 49.49
CA ALA A 15 34.88 -21.13 48.96
C ALA A 15 33.46 -20.54 48.85
N HIS A 16 33.02 -19.79 49.86
CA HIS A 16 31.71 -19.14 49.85
C HIS A 16 31.62 -18.06 48.76
N GLN A 17 32.67 -17.26 48.58
CA GLN A 17 32.72 -16.24 47.53
C GLN A 17 32.71 -16.86 46.12
N SER A 18 33.41 -17.96 45.92
CA SER A 18 33.41 -18.73 44.66
C SER A 18 32.01 -19.25 44.32
N GLU A 19 31.30 -19.80 45.31
CA GLU A 19 29.95 -20.32 45.14
C GLU A 19 28.93 -19.21 44.82
N GLN A 20 29.02 -18.07 45.53
CA GLN A 20 28.20 -16.89 45.23
C GLN A 20 28.46 -16.35 43.81
N ASN A 21 29.71 -16.32 43.36
CA ASN A 21 30.06 -15.89 42.01
C ASN A 21 29.49 -16.85 40.94
N SER A 22 29.49 -18.16 41.21
CA SER A 22 28.90 -19.17 40.32
C SER A 22 27.38 -19.03 40.23
N GLN A 23 26.71 -18.79 41.37
CA GLN A 23 25.27 -18.55 41.41
C GLN A 23 24.88 -17.25 40.69
N ALA A 24 25.64 -16.17 40.87
CA ALA A 24 25.44 -14.92 40.14
C ALA A 24 25.60 -15.10 38.62
N LEU A 25 26.59 -15.89 38.19
CA LEU A 25 26.78 -16.22 36.77
C LEU A 25 25.59 -17.02 36.20
N HIS A 26 25.03 -17.96 36.97
CA HIS A 26 23.86 -18.74 36.56
C HIS A 26 22.60 -17.87 36.45
N MET A 27 22.36 -17.00 37.42
CA MET A 27 21.23 -16.06 37.38
C MET A 27 21.36 -15.07 36.22
N MET A 28 22.57 -14.61 35.91
CA MET A 28 22.83 -13.78 34.73
C MET A 28 22.56 -14.56 33.42
N ALA A 29 22.98 -15.82 33.33
CA ALA A 29 22.72 -16.67 32.17
C ALA A 29 21.21 -16.95 31.96
N GLU A 30 20.45 -17.17 33.04
CA GLU A 30 18.99 -17.30 32.99
C GLU A 30 18.31 -15.99 32.61
N THR A 31 18.78 -14.85 33.12
CA THR A 31 18.25 -13.53 32.79
C THR A 31 18.49 -13.20 31.31
N VAL A 32 19.66 -13.53 30.76
CA VAL A 32 19.97 -13.38 29.32
C VAL A 32 19.07 -14.31 28.48
N LYS A 33 18.84 -15.56 28.91
CA LYS A 33 17.89 -16.48 28.25
C LYS A 33 16.46 -15.96 28.25
N ASN A 34 16.02 -15.24 29.29
CA ASN A 34 14.65 -14.70 29.37
C ASN A 34 14.46 -13.37 28.63
N ILE A 35 15.51 -12.58 28.42
CA ILE A 35 15.44 -11.32 27.64
C ILE A 35 15.44 -11.62 26.13
N GLN A 36 16.00 -12.76 25.70
CA GLN A 36 15.79 -13.32 24.37
C GLN A 36 14.66 -14.34 24.42
N ALA A 37 13.41 -13.88 24.32
CA ALA A 37 12.37 -14.76 23.79
C ALA A 37 12.92 -15.39 22.49
N PRO A 38 12.81 -16.71 22.27
CA PRO A 38 13.27 -17.30 21.02
C PRO A 38 12.30 -16.84 19.92
N SER A 39 12.56 -15.67 19.34
CA SER A 39 11.96 -15.28 18.08
C SER A 39 12.33 -16.35 17.08
N THR A 40 11.32 -16.90 16.41
CA THR A 40 11.56 -17.94 15.41
C THR A 40 12.55 -17.41 14.37
N PRO A 41 13.43 -18.24 13.76
CA PRO A 41 14.37 -17.78 12.74
C PRO A 41 13.71 -16.95 11.63
N GLN A 42 12.43 -17.22 11.33
CA GLN A 42 11.61 -16.48 10.39
C GLN A 42 11.22 -15.06 10.86
N GLU A 43 10.94 -14.83 12.15
CA GLU A 43 10.63 -13.47 12.67
C GLU A 43 11.81 -12.52 12.50
N ASN A 44 13.02 -13.01 12.76
CA ASN A 44 14.24 -12.22 12.54
C ASN A 44 14.43 -11.89 11.05
N THR A 45 14.10 -12.83 10.15
CA THR A 45 14.11 -12.58 8.70
C THR A 45 13.04 -11.57 8.28
N ILE A 46 11.81 -11.68 8.80
CA ILE A 46 10.72 -10.73 8.52
C ILE A 46 11.10 -9.31 8.95
N ASP A 47 11.71 -9.14 10.13
CA ASP A 47 12.14 -7.83 10.61
C ASP A 47 13.24 -7.20 9.73
N ILE A 48 14.16 -8.02 9.20
CA ILE A 48 15.21 -7.55 8.29
C ILE A 48 14.60 -7.11 6.96
N LEU A 49 13.76 -7.95 6.35
CA LEU A 49 13.10 -7.64 5.06
C LEU A 49 12.18 -6.43 5.19
N ALA A 50 11.46 -6.32 6.31
CA ALA A 50 10.62 -5.17 6.60
C ALA A 50 11.40 -3.86 6.53
N ARG A 51 12.67 -3.79 6.95
CA ARG A 51 13.44 -2.53 6.89
C ARG A 51 13.65 -2.02 5.46
N GLY A 52 13.63 -2.91 4.46
CA GLY A 52 13.77 -2.57 3.04
C GLY A 52 12.47 -2.11 2.36
N ILE A 53 11.34 -2.16 3.06
CA ILE A 53 10.01 -1.84 2.50
C ILE A 53 9.47 -0.58 3.20
N ASP A 54 9.14 0.46 2.42
CA ASP A 54 8.40 1.62 2.93
C ASP A 54 6.93 1.31 3.19
N VAL A 55 6.31 2.05 4.10
CA VAL A 55 4.92 1.82 4.48
C VAL A 55 4.00 2.33 3.38
N PHE A 56 3.11 1.45 2.88
CA PHE A 56 2.04 1.82 1.97
C PHE A 56 0.99 2.67 2.69
N ASP A 57 0.73 3.86 2.17
CA ASP A 57 -0.31 4.76 2.64
C ASP A 57 -1.25 5.17 1.49
N PRO A 58 -2.53 4.75 1.53
CA PRO A 58 -3.50 5.08 0.49
C PRO A 58 -3.84 6.59 0.42
N GLU A 59 -3.57 7.38 1.47
CA GLU A 59 -3.84 8.83 1.48
C GLU A 59 -2.76 9.65 0.75
N ASN A 60 -1.57 9.06 0.53
CA ASN A 60 -0.43 9.72 -0.12
C ASN A 60 -0.33 9.45 -1.64
N LEU A 61 -1.47 9.20 -2.30
CA LEU A 61 -1.60 9.03 -3.76
C LEU A 61 -0.79 7.86 -4.36
N HIS A 62 -0.38 6.88 -3.55
CA HIS A 62 0.23 5.66 -4.07
C HIS A 62 -0.85 4.64 -4.41
N VAL A 63 -0.88 4.19 -5.67
CA VAL A 63 -1.69 3.03 -6.07
C VAL A 63 -1.01 1.78 -5.49
N PHE A 64 -1.77 0.94 -4.78
CA PHE A 64 -1.21 -0.25 -4.11
C PHE A 64 -0.39 -1.12 -5.06
N LYS A 65 -0.87 -1.31 -6.29
CA LYS A 65 -0.16 -2.04 -7.34
C LYS A 65 1.24 -1.48 -7.62
N MET A 66 1.38 -0.17 -7.74
CA MET A 66 2.69 0.45 -8.00
C MET A 66 3.65 0.29 -6.83
N TRP A 67 3.13 0.40 -5.60
CA TRP A 67 3.91 0.15 -4.41
C TRP A 67 4.33 -1.31 -4.30
N TYR A 68 3.43 -2.25 -4.60
CA TYR A 68 3.74 -3.67 -4.61
C TYR A 68 4.77 -4.02 -5.67
N ASP A 69 4.62 -3.53 -6.91
CA ASP A 69 5.56 -3.76 -8.00
C ASP A 69 6.99 -3.29 -7.65
N LYS A 70 7.11 -2.18 -6.92
CA LYS A 70 8.40 -1.65 -6.43
C LYS A 70 9.08 -2.60 -5.42
N HIS A 71 8.31 -3.31 -4.61
CA HIS A 71 8.81 -4.16 -3.52
C HIS A 71 8.67 -5.66 -3.80
N LYS A 72 8.18 -6.03 -4.99
CA LYS A 72 7.86 -7.40 -5.37
C LYS A 72 9.02 -8.36 -5.16
N ASP A 73 10.23 -7.96 -5.53
CA ASP A 73 11.45 -8.77 -5.36
C ASP A 73 11.73 -9.10 -3.89
N VAL A 74 11.36 -8.24 -2.94
CA VAL A 74 11.54 -8.51 -1.50
C VAL A 74 10.68 -9.68 -1.05
N PHE A 75 9.49 -9.87 -1.67
CA PHE A 75 8.58 -10.97 -1.34
C PHE A 75 8.87 -12.26 -2.12
N GLU A 76 9.26 -12.13 -3.39
CA GLU A 76 9.47 -13.26 -4.30
C GLU A 76 10.90 -13.82 -4.26
N VAL A 77 11.90 -12.94 -4.19
CA VAL A 77 13.33 -13.30 -4.24
C VAL A 77 13.89 -13.37 -2.82
N ASP A 78 13.93 -12.24 -2.10
CA ASP A 78 14.55 -12.19 -0.77
C ASP A 78 13.74 -12.98 0.27
N GLY A 79 12.42 -12.93 0.14
CA GLY A 79 11.44 -13.66 0.93
C GLY A 79 11.10 -15.04 0.38
N GLY A 80 11.80 -15.55 -0.65
CA GLY A 80 11.45 -16.81 -1.33
C GLY A 80 11.28 -18.02 -0.41
N ASN A 81 12.02 -18.07 0.70
CA ASN A 81 11.98 -19.14 1.70
C ASN A 81 10.89 -18.97 2.78
N LEU A 82 10.16 -17.85 2.77
CA LEU A 82 9.06 -17.60 3.70
C LEU A 82 7.81 -18.36 3.29
N THR A 83 7.05 -18.83 4.28
CA THR A 83 5.70 -19.36 4.06
C THR A 83 4.76 -18.25 3.60
N ASP A 84 3.68 -18.61 2.91
CA ASP A 84 2.67 -17.65 2.48
C ASP A 84 2.08 -16.85 3.64
N ASP A 85 1.90 -17.48 4.81
CA ASP A 85 1.48 -16.80 6.04
C ASP A 85 2.51 -15.75 6.49
N ALA A 86 3.81 -16.08 6.48
CA ALA A 86 4.87 -15.15 6.84
C ALA A 86 4.98 -13.97 5.84
N LYS A 87 4.81 -14.23 4.54
CA LYS A 87 4.77 -13.19 3.50
C LYS A 87 3.56 -12.28 3.67
N SER A 88 2.39 -12.86 3.95
CA SER A 88 1.15 -12.10 4.20
C SER A 88 1.28 -11.23 5.44
N ARG A 89 1.86 -11.75 6.53
CA ARG A 89 2.16 -10.97 7.74
C ARG A 89 3.14 -9.83 7.47
N LEU A 90 4.20 -10.06 6.70
CA LEU A 90 5.14 -9.01 6.30
C LEU A 90 4.45 -7.91 5.48
N LEU A 91 3.62 -8.30 4.50
CA LEU A 91 2.86 -7.37 3.66
C LEU A 91 1.90 -6.52 4.48
N LEU A 92 1.09 -7.14 5.33
CA LEU A 92 0.11 -6.46 6.18
C LEU A 92 0.76 -5.59 7.27
N ARG A 93 1.99 -5.91 7.68
CA ARG A 93 2.78 -5.04 8.57
C ARG A 93 3.27 -3.77 7.85
N LYS A 94 3.27 -3.77 6.52
CA LYS A 94 3.78 -2.69 5.68
C LYS A 94 2.72 -1.83 5.03
N ILE A 95 1.46 -1.99 5.41
CA ILE A 95 0.39 -1.04 5.11
C ILE A 95 0.07 -0.21 6.36
N THR A 96 -0.48 1.00 6.19
CA THR A 96 -0.91 1.82 7.33
C THR A 96 -2.02 1.13 8.13
N GLN A 97 -2.16 1.51 9.40
CA GLN A 97 -3.24 0.99 10.26
C GLN A 97 -4.63 1.22 9.64
N LYS A 98 -4.88 2.41 9.08
CA LYS A 98 -6.15 2.72 8.38
C LYS A 98 -6.39 1.76 7.20
N ALA A 99 -5.35 1.48 6.42
CA ALA A 99 -5.45 0.54 5.30
C ALA A 99 -5.73 -0.89 5.79
N TYR A 100 -5.04 -1.32 6.84
CA TYR A 100 -5.28 -2.63 7.46
C TYR A 100 -6.70 -2.77 8.00
N GLU A 101 -7.23 -1.75 8.69
CA GLU A 101 -8.60 -1.75 9.20
C GLU A 101 -9.62 -1.90 8.05
N LYS A 102 -9.47 -1.12 6.97
CA LYS A 102 -10.32 -1.23 5.78
C LYS A 102 -10.25 -2.62 5.16
N PHE A 103 -9.05 -3.17 5.00
CA PHE A 103 -8.84 -4.53 4.51
C PHE A 103 -9.54 -5.56 5.39
N SER A 104 -9.30 -5.52 6.70
CA SER A 104 -9.86 -6.46 7.68
C SER A 104 -11.39 -6.46 7.70
N ASN A 105 -12.02 -5.29 7.54
CA ASN A 105 -13.46 -5.16 7.49
C ASN A 105 -14.06 -5.76 6.20
N ILE A 106 -13.37 -5.61 5.06
CA ILE A 106 -13.85 -6.07 3.76
C ILE A 106 -13.77 -7.60 3.62
N ILE A 107 -12.79 -8.24 4.27
CA ILE A 107 -12.63 -9.69 4.17
C ILE A 107 -13.55 -10.48 5.11
N LEU A 108 -14.32 -9.81 5.98
CA LEU A 108 -15.26 -10.48 6.88
C LEU A 108 -16.26 -11.34 6.09
N PRO A 109 -16.58 -12.55 6.57
CA PRO A 109 -16.26 -13.11 7.90
C PRO A 109 -14.88 -13.78 8.02
N LYS A 110 -14.05 -13.79 6.97
CA LYS A 110 -12.70 -14.38 7.00
C LYS A 110 -11.73 -13.51 7.80
N LYS A 111 -10.66 -14.12 8.33
CA LYS A 111 -9.53 -13.43 8.95
C LYS A 111 -8.38 -13.28 7.94
N PRO A 112 -7.46 -12.32 8.16
CA PRO A 112 -6.26 -12.20 7.32
C PRO A 112 -5.41 -13.48 7.26
N SER A 113 -5.41 -14.27 8.34
CA SER A 113 -4.73 -15.57 8.43
C SER A 113 -5.38 -16.67 7.58
N ASP A 114 -6.62 -16.48 7.14
CA ASP A 114 -7.38 -17.46 6.37
C ASP A 114 -7.17 -17.29 4.85
N LEU A 115 -6.42 -16.26 4.44
CA LEU A 115 -6.10 -15.94 3.06
C LEU A 115 -4.68 -16.38 2.71
N THR A 116 -4.47 -16.82 1.48
CA THR A 116 -3.12 -17.00 0.95
C THR A 116 -2.45 -15.65 0.67
N PHE A 117 -1.15 -15.68 0.39
CA PHE A 117 -0.41 -14.48 0.03
C PHE A 117 -0.96 -13.83 -1.26
N GLU A 118 -1.26 -14.66 -2.26
CA GLU A 118 -1.83 -14.21 -3.54
C GLU A 118 -3.24 -13.65 -3.38
N GLU A 119 -4.09 -14.29 -2.56
CA GLU A 119 -5.43 -13.77 -2.24
C GLU A 119 -5.35 -12.43 -1.50
N THR A 120 -4.39 -12.28 -0.59
CA THR A 120 -4.17 -11.04 0.16
C THR A 120 -3.75 -9.91 -0.78
N ILE A 121 -2.80 -10.14 -1.70
CA ILE A 121 -2.39 -9.16 -2.70
C ILE A 121 -3.59 -8.77 -3.58
N SER A 122 -4.29 -9.77 -4.14
CA SER A 122 -5.45 -9.54 -5.01
C SER A 122 -6.50 -8.68 -4.33
N LYS A 123 -6.76 -8.92 -3.04
CA LYS A 123 -7.75 -8.17 -2.28
C LYS A 123 -7.28 -6.75 -1.95
N LEU A 124 -5.99 -6.58 -1.63
CA LEU A 124 -5.42 -5.24 -1.42
C LEU A 124 -5.41 -4.42 -2.73
N GLU A 125 -5.12 -5.05 -3.87
CA GLU A 125 -5.30 -4.43 -5.17
C GLU A 125 -6.76 -4.04 -5.40
N GLU A 126 -7.75 -4.90 -5.15
CA GLU A 126 -9.16 -4.55 -5.29
C GLU A 126 -9.58 -3.33 -4.43
N ILE A 127 -9.05 -3.22 -3.21
CA ILE A 127 -9.46 -2.20 -2.23
C ILE A 127 -8.76 -0.85 -2.42
N PHE A 128 -7.51 -0.90 -2.88
CA PHE A 128 -6.58 0.25 -2.92
C PHE A 128 -6.00 0.53 -4.30
N CYS A 129 -6.33 -0.28 -5.30
CA CYS A 129 -6.28 0.16 -6.69
C CYS A 129 -7.60 0.89 -6.93
N GLU A 130 -7.57 2.23 -6.93
CA GLU A 130 -8.61 2.95 -7.66
C GLU A 130 -8.53 2.45 -9.10
N SER A 131 -9.49 1.61 -9.51
CA SER A 131 -9.66 1.31 -10.92
C SER A 131 -10.21 2.58 -11.57
N GLU A 132 -9.34 3.55 -11.76
CA GLU A 132 -9.67 4.68 -12.59
C GLU A 132 -10.08 4.12 -13.94
N SER A 133 -11.27 4.50 -14.40
CA SER A 133 -11.72 4.06 -15.71
C SER A 133 -10.69 4.52 -16.74
N THR A 134 -10.59 3.81 -17.86
CA THR A 134 -9.70 4.24 -18.94
C THR A 134 -10.03 5.68 -19.37
N PHE A 135 -11.31 6.08 -19.29
CA PHE A 135 -11.73 7.46 -19.54
C PHE A 135 -11.25 8.45 -18.47
N GLN A 136 -11.29 8.12 -17.17
CA GLN A 136 -10.76 8.97 -16.10
C GLN A 136 -9.25 9.20 -16.26
N LEU A 137 -8.49 8.15 -16.55
CA LEU A 137 -7.06 8.26 -16.80
C LEU A 137 -6.77 9.19 -17.98
N ARG A 138 -7.53 9.04 -19.08
CA ARG A 138 -7.44 9.94 -20.25
C ARG A 138 -7.84 11.37 -19.91
N PHE A 139 -8.88 11.55 -19.11
CA PHE A 139 -9.34 12.86 -18.68
C PHE A 139 -8.31 13.58 -17.80
N LYS A 140 -7.71 12.88 -16.84
CA LYS A 140 -6.59 13.39 -16.03
C LYS A 140 -5.37 13.72 -16.90
N CYS A 141 -5.00 12.81 -17.81
CA CYS A 141 -3.90 13.04 -18.76
C CYS A 141 -4.14 14.29 -19.62
N PHE A 142 -5.36 14.49 -20.11
CA PHE A 142 -5.71 15.61 -20.97
C PHE A 142 -5.72 16.96 -20.23
N ASN A 143 -6.05 16.95 -18.93
CA ASN A 143 -6.05 18.14 -18.08
C ASN A 143 -4.73 18.36 -17.32
N VAL A 144 -3.66 17.66 -17.72
CA VAL A 144 -2.36 17.87 -17.10
C VAL A 144 -1.85 19.28 -17.41
N GLU A 145 -1.56 20.05 -16.37
CA GLU A 145 -0.96 21.37 -16.49
C GLU A 145 0.42 21.37 -15.81
N LYS A 146 1.34 22.16 -16.38
CA LYS A 146 2.68 22.35 -15.81
C LYS A 146 2.58 23.31 -14.62
N SER A 147 3.15 22.91 -13.49
CA SER A 147 3.28 23.82 -12.35
C SER A 147 4.35 24.90 -12.58
N SER A 148 4.21 26.05 -11.94
CA SER A 148 5.22 27.12 -11.98
C SER A 148 6.57 26.71 -11.39
N ALA A 149 6.56 25.80 -10.41
CA ALA A 149 7.77 25.30 -9.73
C ALA A 149 8.41 24.07 -10.39
N GLU A 150 7.75 23.46 -11.37
CA GLU A 150 8.21 22.23 -12.03
C GLU A 150 9.13 22.55 -13.21
N ASP A 151 10.21 21.80 -13.42
CA ASP A 151 11.04 21.94 -14.62
C ASP A 151 10.45 21.17 -15.83
N PHE A 152 10.94 21.47 -17.03
CA PHE A 152 10.38 20.88 -18.26
C PHE A 152 10.66 19.38 -18.39
N LEU A 153 11.79 18.88 -17.88
CA LEU A 153 12.14 17.47 -17.98
C LEU A 153 11.23 16.65 -17.08
N SER A 154 11.04 17.09 -15.84
CA SER A 154 10.10 16.47 -14.90
C SER A 154 8.66 16.53 -15.42
N TYR A 155 8.23 17.67 -15.97
CA TYR A 155 6.91 17.79 -16.59
C TYR A 155 6.74 16.83 -17.78
N GLY A 156 7.72 16.77 -18.68
CA GLY A 156 7.71 15.87 -19.84
C GLY A 156 7.64 14.40 -19.43
N ALA A 157 8.41 13.99 -18.42
CA ALA A 157 8.36 12.64 -17.87
C ALA A 157 6.98 12.31 -17.28
N ARG A 158 6.37 13.27 -16.56
CA ARG A 158 5.02 13.14 -16.00
C ARG A 158 3.95 13.02 -17.09
N VAL A 159 4.02 13.84 -18.13
CA VAL A 159 3.12 13.75 -19.30
C VAL A 159 3.25 12.39 -19.97
N ASN A 160 4.47 11.92 -20.23
CA ASN A 160 4.69 10.61 -20.87
C ASN A 160 4.08 9.47 -20.04
N LYS A 161 4.35 9.45 -18.72
CA LYS A 161 3.76 8.46 -17.80
C LYS A 161 2.23 8.48 -17.83
N LEU A 162 1.62 9.66 -17.82
CA LEU A 162 0.16 9.79 -17.87
C LEU A 162 -0.41 9.30 -19.22
N CYS A 163 0.26 9.62 -20.34
CA CYS A 163 -0.17 9.18 -21.67
C CYS A 163 -0.15 7.66 -21.82
N GLU A 164 0.91 7.01 -21.34
CA GLU A 164 1.04 5.55 -21.37
C GLU A 164 -0.02 4.89 -20.47
N ASN A 165 -0.20 5.39 -19.24
CA ASN A 165 -1.22 4.88 -18.32
C ASN A 165 -2.65 5.04 -18.88
N ALA A 166 -2.91 6.16 -19.56
CA ALA A 166 -4.20 6.44 -20.20
C ALA A 166 -4.42 5.74 -21.54
N LYS A 167 -3.41 4.99 -22.05
CA LYS A 167 -3.44 4.34 -23.36
C LYS A 167 -3.86 5.30 -24.47
N ILE A 168 -3.28 6.50 -24.50
CA ILE A 168 -3.68 7.59 -25.41
C ILE A 168 -3.67 7.15 -26.88
N SER A 169 -2.74 6.27 -27.27
CA SER A 169 -2.68 5.70 -28.62
C SER A 169 -3.93 4.94 -29.07
N THR A 170 -4.80 4.54 -28.14
CA THR A 170 -6.02 3.76 -28.40
C THR A 170 -7.30 4.59 -28.37
N ILE A 171 -7.19 5.91 -28.25
CA ILE A 171 -8.36 6.79 -28.11
C ILE A 171 -9.19 6.83 -29.40
N LYS A 172 -10.51 6.69 -29.26
CA LYS A 172 -11.44 6.87 -30.38
C LYS A 172 -11.77 8.35 -30.57
N THR A 173 -12.17 8.72 -31.79
CA THR A 173 -12.56 10.10 -32.13
C THR A 173 -13.62 10.66 -31.19
N ASP A 174 -14.64 9.87 -30.84
CA ASP A 174 -15.74 10.31 -29.97
C ASP A 174 -15.29 10.53 -28.53
N GLU A 175 -14.40 9.67 -28.03
CA GLU A 175 -13.80 9.83 -26.71
C GLU A 175 -12.92 11.08 -26.67
N PHE A 176 -12.14 11.33 -27.73
CA PHE A 176 -11.32 12.53 -27.86
C PHE A 176 -12.17 13.82 -27.89
N LYS A 177 -13.26 13.85 -28.66
CA LYS A 177 -14.23 14.96 -28.66
C LYS A 177 -14.84 15.19 -27.28
N THR A 178 -15.16 14.11 -26.57
CA THR A 178 -15.70 14.16 -25.20
C THR A 178 -14.67 14.74 -24.22
N LEU A 179 -13.41 14.34 -24.32
CA LEU A 179 -12.32 14.91 -23.52
C LEU A 179 -12.16 16.41 -23.75
N ILE A 180 -12.18 16.86 -25.01
CA ILE A 180 -12.10 18.29 -25.36
C ILE A 180 -13.25 19.05 -24.70
N PHE A 181 -14.48 18.56 -24.87
CA PHE A 181 -15.67 19.20 -24.32
C PHE A 181 -15.59 19.32 -22.79
N MET A 182 -15.33 18.21 -22.10
CA MET A 182 -15.27 18.18 -20.64
C MET A 182 -14.11 19.00 -20.07
N SER A 183 -12.99 19.10 -20.79
CA SER A 183 -11.82 19.89 -20.38
C SER A 183 -12.04 21.39 -20.60
N GLY A 184 -12.95 21.75 -21.51
CA GLY A 184 -13.42 23.13 -21.69
C GLY A 184 -14.31 23.65 -20.56
N LEU A 185 -14.93 22.76 -19.78
CA LEU A 185 -15.74 23.10 -18.61
C LEU A 185 -14.82 23.44 -17.42
N LYS A 186 -14.37 24.70 -17.36
CA LYS A 186 -13.43 25.22 -16.35
C LYS A 186 -14.10 26.09 -15.27
N SER A 187 -15.35 26.52 -15.48
CA SER A 187 -16.09 27.33 -14.51
C SER A 187 -16.47 26.50 -13.29
N THR A 188 -16.50 27.12 -12.10
CA THR A 188 -16.97 26.48 -10.87
C THR A 188 -18.46 26.11 -10.93
N VAL A 189 -19.24 26.83 -11.74
CA VAL A 189 -20.67 26.55 -11.98
C VAL A 189 -20.87 25.24 -12.76
N ASP A 190 -19.90 24.84 -13.57
CA ASP A 190 -19.98 23.64 -14.40
C ASP A 190 -19.49 22.38 -13.67
N PHE A 191 -19.01 22.49 -12.42
CA PHE A 191 -18.40 21.38 -11.69
C PHE A 191 -19.36 20.21 -11.47
N ASP A 192 -20.61 20.52 -11.10
CA ASP A 192 -21.66 19.51 -10.91
C ASP A 192 -22.01 18.82 -12.24
N VAL A 193 -22.08 19.59 -13.32
CA VAL A 193 -22.32 19.08 -14.69
C VAL A 193 -21.18 18.19 -15.14
N LYS A 194 -19.93 18.60 -14.90
CA LYS A 194 -18.71 17.87 -15.24
C LYS A 194 -18.63 16.54 -14.50
N THR A 195 -18.99 16.52 -13.22
CA THR A 195 -19.05 15.30 -12.40
C THR A 195 -20.09 14.33 -12.94
N ARG A 196 -21.30 14.83 -13.26
CA ARG A 196 -22.37 14.00 -13.84
C ARG A 196 -22.00 13.45 -15.22
N LEU A 197 -21.39 14.27 -16.08
CA LEU A 197 -20.91 13.84 -17.40
C LEU A 197 -19.82 12.76 -17.30
N LEU A 198 -18.91 12.89 -16.34
CA LEU A 198 -17.88 11.89 -16.10
C LEU A 198 -18.50 10.53 -15.73
N SER A 199 -19.46 10.52 -14.80
CA SER A 199 -20.20 9.30 -14.45
C SER A 199 -20.99 8.72 -15.63
N LEU A 200 -21.59 9.57 -16.47
CA LEU A 200 -22.34 9.12 -17.65
C LEU A 200 -21.45 8.46 -18.72
N VAL A 201 -20.21 8.95 -18.88
CA VAL A 201 -19.26 8.38 -19.85
C VAL A 201 -18.68 7.05 -19.34
N GLU A 202 -18.66 6.83 -18.04
CA GLU A 202 -18.20 5.59 -17.41
C GLU A 202 -19.22 4.46 -17.42
N ASP A 203 -20.51 4.78 -17.28
CA ASP A 203 -21.60 3.81 -17.12
C ASP A 203 -22.20 3.34 -18.46
N GLU A 204 -21.38 3.10 -19.51
CA GLU A 204 -21.82 2.73 -20.87
C GLU A 204 -22.73 1.47 -20.97
N SER A 205 -23.10 0.81 -19.85
CA SER A 205 -23.98 -0.37 -19.79
C SER A 205 -25.36 -0.13 -19.17
N SER A 206 -25.62 0.99 -18.48
CA SER A 206 -26.86 1.11 -17.70
C SER A 206 -27.95 1.88 -18.44
N SER A 207 -29.01 1.15 -18.79
CA SER A 207 -30.30 1.68 -19.22
C SER A 207 -30.92 2.55 -18.12
N TRP A 208 -30.54 3.82 -18.04
CA TRP A 208 -31.18 4.77 -17.13
C TRP A 208 -32.43 5.39 -17.76
N ARG A 209 -33.51 5.43 -16.96
CA ARG A 209 -34.68 6.29 -17.17
C ARG A 209 -34.29 7.74 -16.86
N CYS A 210 -34.62 8.68 -17.75
CA CYS A 210 -34.41 10.10 -17.51
C CYS A 210 -35.45 10.60 -16.50
N ASP A 211 -35.02 10.92 -15.29
CA ASP A 211 -35.92 11.46 -14.25
C ASP A 211 -35.87 13.00 -14.16
N THR A 212 -34.91 13.67 -14.81
CA THR A 212 -34.83 15.14 -14.81
C THR A 212 -34.60 15.77 -16.20
N LYS A 213 -34.94 17.06 -16.33
CA LYS A 213 -34.73 17.85 -17.57
C LYS A 213 -33.23 18.01 -17.91
N ASP A 214 -32.38 18.04 -16.89
CA ASP A 214 -30.94 18.15 -17.05
C ASP A 214 -30.36 16.87 -17.66
N ASP A 215 -30.87 15.68 -17.29
CA ASP A 215 -30.43 14.40 -17.87
C ASP A 215 -30.73 14.31 -19.37
N VAL A 216 -31.82 14.92 -19.82
CA VAL A 216 -32.18 14.99 -21.24
C VAL A 216 -31.22 15.92 -22.01
N LEU A 217 -30.83 17.04 -21.40
CA LEU A 217 -29.84 17.96 -21.99
C LEU A 217 -28.46 17.30 -22.05
N LEU A 218 -28.04 16.61 -20.98
CA LEU A 218 -26.76 15.90 -20.93
C LEU A 218 -26.72 14.75 -21.95
N ARG A 219 -27.83 14.02 -22.15
CA ARG A 219 -27.94 13.04 -23.25
C ARG A 219 -27.85 13.69 -24.63
N LYS A 220 -28.53 14.82 -24.85
CA LYS A 220 -28.46 15.55 -26.13
C LYS A 220 -27.05 16.04 -26.43
N VAL A 221 -26.37 16.59 -25.42
CA VAL A 221 -24.97 17.01 -25.50
C VAL A 221 -24.05 15.83 -25.80
N ALA A 222 -24.20 14.71 -25.08
CA ALA A 222 -23.42 13.50 -25.32
C ALA A 222 -23.66 12.92 -26.73
N THR A 223 -24.91 12.89 -27.21
CA THR A 223 -25.21 12.48 -28.59
C THR A 223 -24.64 13.45 -29.62
N HIS A 224 -24.65 14.75 -29.36
CA HIS A 224 -24.11 15.74 -30.28
C HIS A 224 -22.58 15.63 -30.39
N ILE A 225 -21.89 15.38 -29.28
CA ILE A 225 -20.44 15.15 -29.24
C ILE A 225 -20.04 13.86 -29.97
N ARG A 226 -20.87 12.80 -29.89
CA ARG A 226 -20.59 11.50 -30.52
C ARG A 226 -20.97 11.43 -32.01
N TRP A 227 -21.89 12.25 -32.50
CA TRP A 227 -22.44 12.14 -33.88
C TRP A 227 -22.18 13.34 -34.81
N ALA A 228 -21.51 14.41 -34.33
CA ALA A 228 -20.99 15.50 -35.16
C ALA A 228 -19.52 15.26 -35.49
#